data_AF-A0A1Q4YR88-F1
#
_entry.id   AF-A0A1Q4YR88-F1
#
_cell.length_a   1.000
_cell.length_b   1.000
_cell.length_c   1.000
_cell.angle_alpha   90.00
_cell.angle_beta   90.00
_cell.angle_gamma   90.00
#
_symmetry.space_group_name_H-M   'P 1'
#
loop_
_entity.id
_entity.type
_entity.pdbx_description
1 polymer ?
#
loop_
_entity_poly.entity_id
_entity_poly.type
_entity_poly.pdbx_seq_one_letter_code
_entity_poly.pdbx_strand_id
1 'polypeptide(L)' 'MDAEDLEITPTAGPRCAGVRDLIAELLERHSVVSRVAPVGTLRGDTGLRAEIGGLDFDIWIEPS' A
#
# COMPACT_ATOMS: atom_id res chain seq x y z
N MET A 1 35.41 -5.64 10.81
CA MET A 1 34.34 -4.68 10.49
C MET A 1 33.11 -5.53 10.37
N ASP A 2 32.42 -5.69 11.50
CA ASP A 2 31.31 -6.61 11.64
C ASP A 2 30.06 -5.99 11.03
N ALA A 3 29.39 -6.78 10.19
CA ALA A 3 28.17 -6.44 9.49
C ALA A 3 26.96 -6.62 10.42
N GLU A 4 27.02 -5.99 11.60
CA GLU A 4 25.96 -6.05 12.61
C GLU A 4 25.10 -4.77 12.50
N ASP A 5 23.80 -5.00 12.37
CA ASP A 5 22.69 -4.07 12.60
C ASP A 5 22.41 -2.96 11.58
N LEU A 6 22.03 -3.38 10.37
CA LEU A 6 21.00 -2.66 9.60
C LEU A 6 19.63 -3.14 10.08
N GLU A 7 19.21 -2.70 11.27
CA GLU A 7 17.82 -2.82 11.70
C GLU A 7 16.95 -1.98 10.75
N ILE A 8 16.32 -2.64 9.77
CA ILE A 8 15.29 -2.04 8.92
C ILE A 8 14.11 -1.75 9.83
N THR A 9 14.05 -0.54 10.37
CA THR A 9 12.89 -0.08 11.13
C THR A 9 11.72 -0.04 10.14
N PRO A 10 10.59 -0.72 10.39
CA PRO A 10 9.43 -0.66 9.51
C PRO A 10 8.95 0.79 9.42
N THR A 11 9.16 1.42 8.26
CA THR A 11 8.78 2.79 8.03
C THR A 11 7.28 2.84 7.75
N ALA A 12 6.53 3.42 8.68
CA ALA A 12 5.10 3.59 8.56
C ALA A 12 4.76 4.41 7.30
N GLY A 13 4.01 3.79 6.37
CA GLY A 13 3.47 4.39 5.15
C GLY A 13 2.88 5.80 5.32
N PRO A 14 2.68 6.53 4.21
CA PRO A 14 2.44 7.97 4.21
C PRO A 14 1.33 8.34 5.18
N ARG A 15 1.61 9.18 6.18
CA ARG A 15 0.69 9.42 7.30
C ARG A 15 -0.47 10.38 6.97
N CYS A 16 -0.44 11.01 5.80
CA CYS A 16 -1.49 11.91 5.33
C CYS A 16 -2.66 11.11 4.76
N ALA A 17 -3.79 11.10 5.45
CA ALA A 17 -5.03 10.46 5.00
C ALA A 17 -5.39 10.85 3.54
N GLY A 18 -5.26 12.13 3.19
CA GLY A 18 -5.59 12.61 1.84
C GLY A 18 -4.76 11.99 0.70
N VAL A 19 -3.53 11.53 0.95
CA VAL A 19 -2.72 10.84 -0.08
C VAL A 19 -3.17 9.40 -0.25
N ARG A 20 -3.54 8.73 0.85
CA ARG A 20 -4.05 7.35 0.84
C ARG A 20 -5.40 7.28 0.12
N ASP A 21 -6.28 8.23 0.43
CA ASP A 21 -7.60 8.33 -0.19
C ASP A 21 -7.47 8.60 -1.69
N LEU A 22 -6.55 9.50 -2.10
CA LEU A 22 -6.26 9.76 -3.51
C LEU A 22 -5.77 8.50 -4.25
N ILE A 23 -4.91 7.68 -3.64
CA ILE A 23 -4.43 6.43 -4.26
C ILE A 23 -5.60 5.46 -4.48
N ALA A 24 -6.47 5.30 -3.47
CA ALA A 24 -7.65 4.44 -3.60
C ALA A 24 -8.58 4.96 -4.71
N GLU A 25 -8.87 6.26 -4.74
CA GLU A 25 -9.70 6.88 -5.78
C GLU A 25 -9.12 6.70 -7.19
N LEU A 26 -7.81 6.83 -7.36
CA LEU A 26 -7.14 6.65 -8.66
C LEU A 26 -7.25 5.19 -9.13
N LEU A 27 -7.10 4.23 -8.22
CA LEU A 27 -7.24 2.82 -8.55
C LEU A 27 -8.69 2.48 -8.92
N GLU A 28 -9.68 2.98 -8.18
CA GLU A 28 -11.11 2.75 -8.49
C GLU A 28 -11.53 3.30 -9.86
N ARG A 29 -10.87 4.36 -10.34
CA ARG A 29 -11.15 4.97 -11.64
C ARG A 29 -10.47 4.27 -12.81
N HIS A 30 -9.55 3.35 -12.54
CA HIS A 30 -8.78 2.69 -13.58
C HIS A 30 -9.57 1.53 -14.22
N SER A 31 -9.68 1.50 -15.54
CA SER A 31 -10.56 0.58 -16.28
C SER A 31 -10.27 -0.91 -16.08
N VAL A 32 -9.05 -1.25 -15.67
CA VAL A 32 -8.60 -2.63 -15.42
C VAL A 32 -8.82 -3.05 -13.97
N VAL A 33 -9.12 -2.11 -13.08
CA VAL A 33 -9.35 -2.38 -11.66
C VAL A 33 -10.84 -2.62 -11.45
N SER A 34 -11.20 -3.82 -10.97
CA SER A 34 -12.59 -4.21 -10.72
C SER A 34 -13.01 -3.99 -9.27
N ARG A 35 -12.05 -3.97 -8.34
CA ARG A 35 -12.30 -3.79 -6.90
C ARG A 35 -11.10 -3.18 -6.19
N VAL A 36 -11.36 -2.28 -5.25
CA VAL A 36 -10.37 -1.73 -4.33
C VAL A 36 -10.91 -1.86 -2.91
N ALA A 37 -10.12 -2.45 -2.01
CA ALA A 37 -10.44 -2.51 -0.59
C ALA A 37 -9.99 -1.22 0.10
N PRO A 38 -10.60 -0.84 1.23
CA PRO A 38 -10.16 0.30 2.01
C PRO A 38 -8.69 0.19 2.41
N VAL A 39 -8.00 1.34 2.48
CA VAL A 39 -6.63 1.40 2.98
C VAL A 39 -6.61 0.99 4.45
N GLY A 40 -5.72 0.06 4.78
CA GLY A 40 -5.60 -0.49 6.13
C GLY A 40 -4.20 -0.98 6.43
N THR A 41 -4.09 -1.81 7.46
CA THR A 41 -2.84 -2.48 7.82
C THR A 41 -2.79 -3.85 7.16
N LEU A 42 -1.79 -4.06 6.31
CA LEU A 42 -1.50 -5.30 5.61
C LEU A 42 -0.10 -5.77 6.02
N ARG A 43 -0.04 -6.92 6.72
CA ARG A 43 1.21 -7.55 7.18
C ARG A 43 2.13 -6.65 8.01
N GLY A 44 1.56 -5.67 8.72
CA GLY A 44 2.30 -4.72 9.56
C GLY A 44 2.53 -3.36 8.91
N ASP A 45 2.31 -3.25 7.59
CA ASP A 45 2.50 -2.02 6.83
C ASP A 45 1.17 -1.40 6.39
N THR A 46 1.21 -0.16 5.92
CA THR A 46 0.04 0.49 5.31
C THR A 46 -0.11 0.00 3.87
N GLY A 47 -1.28 -0.55 3.55
CA GLY A 47 -1.55 -1.06 2.21
C GLY A 47 -3.03 -1.20 1.92
N LEU A 48 -3.34 -1.68 0.73
CA LEU A 48 -4.70 -2.04 0.32
C LEU A 48 -4.67 -3.29 -0.54
N ARG A 49 -5.82 -3.95 -0.68
CA ARG A 49 -6.01 -5.05 -1.63
C ARG A 49 -6.80 -4.55 -2.83
N ALA A 50 -6.39 -4.90 -4.04
CA ALA A 50 -7.11 -4.56 -5.25
C ALA A 50 -7.24 -5.77 -6.18
N GLU A 51 -8.35 -5.86 -6.89
CA GLU A 51 -8.52 -6.80 -7.99
C GLU A 51 -8.27 -6.06 -9.30
N ILE A 52 -7.27 -6.52 -10.05
CA ILE A 52 -6.81 -5.90 -11.29
C ILE A 52 -6.80 -6.97 -12.37
N GLY A 53 -7.66 -6.81 -13.39
CA GLY A 53 -7.77 -7.75 -14.50
C GLY A 53 -8.19 -9.17 -14.07
N GLY A 54 -8.95 -9.29 -12.98
CA GLY A 54 -9.37 -10.57 -12.40
C GLY A 54 -8.33 -11.27 -11.52
N LEU A 55 -7.24 -10.58 -11.16
CA LEU A 55 -6.21 -11.05 -10.25
C LEU A 55 -6.19 -10.21 -8.97
N ASP A 56 -6.04 -10.84 -7.81
CA ASP A 56 -5.93 -10.13 -6.52
C ASP A 56 -4.47 -9.73 -6.24
N PHE A 57 -4.27 -8.46 -5.88
CA PHE A 57 -2.98 -7.87 -5.52
C PHE A 57 -3.02 -7.26 -4.12
N ASP A 58 -1.96 -7.47 -3.35
CA ASP A 58 -1.67 -6.70 -2.14
C ASP A 58 -0.74 -5.53 -2.56
N ILE A 59 -1.21 -4.30 -2.38
CA ILE A 59 -0.48 -3.07 -2.77
C ILE A 59 0.02 -2.39 -1.50
N TRP A 60 1.34 -2.29 -1.36
CA TRP A 60 1.99 -1.54 -0.29
C TRP A 60 2.08 -0.06 -0.63
N ILE A 61 1.78 0.78 0.35
CA ILE A 61 1.92 2.23 0.24
C ILE A 61 3.12 2.61 1.11
N GLU A 62 4.31 2.62 0.51
CA GLU A 62 5.55 3.01 1.20
C GLU A 62 5.60 4.52 1.44
N PRO A 63 6.15 4.97 2.58
CA PRO A 63 6.42 6.39 2.80
C PRO A 63 7.67 6.79 2.00
N SER A 64 7.58 7.92 1.30
CA SER A 64 8.71 8.59 0.63
C SER A 64 9.72 9.14 1.63
#